data_AF-A0AAE1WPV3-F1
#
_entry.id   AF-A0AAE1WPV3-F1
#
_cell.length_a   1.000
_cell.length_b   1.000
_cell.length_c   1.000
_cell.angle_alpha   90.00
_cell.angle_beta   90.00
_cell.angle_gamma   90.00
#
_symmetry.space_group_name_H-M   'P 1'
#
loop_
_entity.id
_entity.type
_entity.pdbx_description
1 polymer ?
#
loop_
_entity_poly.entity_id
_entity_poly.type
_entity_poly.pdbx_seq_one_letter_code
_entity_poly.pdbx_strand_id
1 'polypeptide(L)'
;MAPGALGAIVRNAPPTTMGRHMAGSRLTQSNRPVLFGSNQTFQQKKSNLIVNGHPIPDQLVKIAEKIAGPIKPGDYWYDFRAGFWGVMGGRALGMIPPFIQEFNYPMPAHCAGGNTGIFVNGRELHHIDLDMLHGRGFPTDRGKSYTIEMSGRVLDEQWELYLGKLAPTVEKMKRGFGMRTPPFMRFKGS
;
A
#
# COMPACT_ATOMS: atom_id res chain seq x y z
N MET A 1 -58.57 9.81 25.89
CA MET A 1 -59.18 9.05 24.77
C MET A 1 -58.25 7.92 24.41
N ALA A 2 -58.82 6.73 24.26
CA ALA A 2 -58.17 5.43 24.12
C ALA A 2 -57.39 5.24 22.80
N PRO A 3 -56.51 4.22 22.75
CA PRO A 3 -55.75 3.80 21.57
C PRO A 3 -56.52 2.77 20.72
N GLY A 4 -56.18 2.63 19.43
CA GLY A 4 -56.51 1.45 18.60
C GLY A 4 -55.19 0.82 18.12
N ALA A 5 -54.84 -0.47 18.31
CA ALA A 5 -55.59 -1.72 18.09
C ALA A 5 -55.97 -1.82 16.58
N LEU A 6 -55.69 -2.87 15.78
CA LEU A 6 -55.53 -4.32 16.00
C LEU A 6 -55.13 -4.98 14.66
N GLY A 7 -54.62 -6.22 14.72
CA GLY A 7 -54.77 -7.26 13.67
C GLY A 7 -53.49 -7.56 12.88
N ALA A 8 -52.68 -8.59 13.13
CA ALA A 8 -52.87 -10.02 13.41
C ALA A 8 -53.19 -10.89 12.16
N ILE A 9 -52.42 -12.00 12.05
CA ILE A 9 -52.79 -13.33 11.52
C ILE A 9 -52.73 -13.53 9.99
N VAL A 10 -52.27 -14.64 9.36
CA VAL A 10 -51.52 -15.85 9.72
C VAL A 10 -51.38 -16.75 8.44
N ARG A 11 -50.48 -17.76 8.50
CA ARG A 11 -50.49 -19.10 7.83
C ARG A 11 -50.00 -19.33 6.36
N ASN A 12 -49.04 -20.26 6.32
CA ASN A 12 -48.99 -21.57 5.59
C ASN A 12 -48.60 -21.66 4.09
N ALA A 13 -47.39 -22.19 3.88
CA ALA A 13 -47.00 -23.49 3.25
C ALA A 13 -47.75 -24.07 2.01
N PRO A 14 -47.05 -24.89 1.18
CA PRO A 14 -47.32 -25.10 -0.25
C PRO A 14 -48.05 -26.44 -0.57
N PRO A 15 -48.38 -26.70 -1.85
CA PRO A 15 -48.60 -28.07 -2.30
C PRO A 15 -47.62 -28.52 -3.40
N THR A 16 -47.20 -29.77 -3.23
CA THR A 16 -46.53 -30.68 -4.16
C THR A 16 -47.54 -31.26 -5.16
N THR A 17 -47.14 -31.52 -6.41
CA THR A 17 -47.88 -32.43 -7.32
C THR A 17 -46.93 -33.41 -8.00
N MET A 18 -47.27 -34.71 -7.87
CA MET A 18 -46.67 -35.88 -8.50
C MET A 18 -47.30 -36.20 -9.86
N GLY A 19 -46.52 -36.89 -10.71
CA GLY A 19 -46.99 -37.94 -11.64
C GLY A 19 -46.64 -37.70 -13.11
N ARG A 20 -46.36 -38.69 -13.97
CA ARG A 20 -46.12 -40.15 -13.88
C ARG A 20 -45.82 -40.62 -15.34
N HIS A 21 -45.03 -41.71 -15.50
CA HIS A 21 -44.94 -42.65 -16.67
C HIS A 21 -44.31 -42.16 -18.00
N MET A 22 -43.63 -42.94 -18.87
CA MET A 22 -43.08 -44.32 -18.92
C MET A 22 -42.13 -44.44 -20.15
N ALA A 23 -41.11 -45.32 -20.01
CA ALA A 23 -40.48 -46.22 -20.99
C ALA A 23 -39.91 -45.73 -22.36
N GLY A 24 -38.56 -45.81 -22.47
CA GLY A 24 -37.89 -46.83 -23.31
C GLY A 24 -37.41 -46.44 -24.72
N SER A 25 -36.08 -46.43 -24.94
CA SER A 25 -35.39 -46.96 -26.15
C SER A 25 -33.87 -46.72 -26.08
N ARG A 26 -33.12 -47.46 -26.92
CA ARG A 26 -31.78 -48.01 -26.69
C ARG A 26 -30.61 -47.08 -27.04
N LEU A 27 -29.51 -47.42 -26.40
CA LEU A 27 -28.09 -47.09 -26.64
C LEU A 27 -27.72 -46.90 -28.12
N THR A 28 -27.05 -45.79 -28.44
CA THR A 28 -25.66 -45.74 -28.92
C THR A 28 -25.20 -44.28 -29.01
N GLN A 29 -24.30 -43.85 -28.13
CA GLN A 29 -23.51 -42.65 -28.41
C GLN A 29 -22.10 -42.81 -27.87
N SER A 30 -21.15 -42.59 -28.76
CA SER A 30 -19.72 -42.77 -28.60
C SER A 30 -19.15 -41.80 -27.57
N ASN A 31 -18.63 -42.34 -26.47
CA ASN A 31 -17.80 -41.58 -25.53
C ASN A 31 -16.42 -41.33 -26.16
N ARG A 32 -16.24 -40.18 -26.80
CA ARG A 32 -14.91 -39.56 -26.93
C ARG A 32 -14.76 -38.58 -25.77
N PRO A 33 -13.74 -38.71 -24.90
CA PRO A 33 -13.47 -37.69 -23.91
C PRO A 33 -12.99 -36.43 -24.63
N VAL A 34 -13.74 -35.34 -24.48
CA VAL A 34 -13.28 -33.99 -24.82
C VAL A 34 -12.16 -33.68 -23.82
N LEU A 35 -10.92 -33.61 -24.31
CA LEU A 35 -9.79 -33.13 -23.52
C LEU A 35 -10.03 -31.65 -23.24
N PHE A 36 -10.67 -31.36 -22.10
CA PHE A 36 -10.68 -30.02 -21.54
C PHE A 36 -9.24 -29.64 -21.23
N GLY A 37 -8.72 -28.74 -22.06
CA GLY A 37 -7.40 -28.15 -21.90
C GLY A 37 -7.22 -27.70 -20.46
N SER A 38 -6.10 -28.12 -19.89
CA SER A 38 -5.60 -27.75 -18.57
C SER A 38 -5.93 -26.30 -18.23
N ASN A 39 -6.64 -26.10 -17.12
CA ASN A 39 -6.65 -24.83 -16.40
C ASN A 39 -5.19 -24.46 -16.13
N GLN A 40 -4.62 -23.60 -16.97
CA GLN A 40 -3.42 -22.86 -16.60
C GLN A 40 -3.85 -22.01 -15.41
N THR A 41 -3.56 -22.51 -14.21
CA THR A 41 -3.51 -21.67 -13.04
C THR A 41 -2.51 -20.58 -13.39
N PHE A 42 -3.01 -19.37 -13.67
CA PHE A 42 -2.19 -18.18 -13.62
C PHE A 42 -1.65 -18.16 -12.19
N GLN A 43 -0.44 -18.72 -12.00
CA GLN A 43 0.33 -18.55 -10.79
C GLN A 43 0.69 -17.07 -10.75
N GLN A 44 -0.26 -16.29 -10.25
CA GLN A 44 -0.12 -14.86 -10.08
C GLN A 44 1.05 -14.68 -9.12
N LYS A 45 2.19 -14.28 -9.67
CA LYS A 45 3.45 -14.15 -8.98
C LYS A 45 3.28 -13.11 -7.87
N LYS A 46 2.97 -13.58 -6.65
CA LYS A 46 2.85 -12.75 -5.46
C LYS A 46 4.04 -11.80 -5.39
N SER A 47 3.74 -10.51 -5.43
CA SER A 47 4.67 -9.45 -5.09
C SER A 47 4.95 -9.57 -3.60
N ASN A 48 6.20 -9.87 -3.25
CA ASN A 48 6.66 -9.81 -1.86
C ASN A 48 6.95 -8.34 -1.51
N LEU A 49 5.95 -7.48 -1.68
CA LEU A 49 6.03 -6.06 -1.35
C LEU A 49 5.31 -5.80 -0.05
N ILE A 50 6.02 -5.26 0.92
CA ILE A 50 5.47 -4.78 2.19
C ILE A 50 5.78 -3.28 2.26
N VAL A 51 4.78 -2.47 2.59
CA VAL A 51 4.94 -1.04 2.80
C VAL A 51 4.36 -0.67 4.15
N ASN A 52 5.16 -0.03 5.01
CA ASN A 52 4.78 0.34 6.37
C ASN A 52 4.25 -0.85 7.19
N GLY A 53 4.79 -2.05 6.96
CA GLY A 53 4.36 -3.29 7.61
C GLY A 53 3.12 -3.97 6.99
N HIS A 54 2.54 -3.40 5.93
CA HIS A 54 1.36 -3.96 5.25
C HIS A 54 1.74 -4.62 3.92
N PRO A 55 1.35 -5.90 3.69
CA PRO A 55 1.56 -6.56 2.41
C PRO A 55 0.68 -5.93 1.33
N ILE A 56 1.27 -5.61 0.18
CA ILE A 56 0.57 -4.96 -0.94
C ILE A 56 0.21 -6.00 -2.00
N PRO A 57 -1.08 -6.18 -2.34
CA PRO A 57 -1.49 -7.07 -3.42
C PRO A 57 -0.94 -6.62 -4.79
N ASP A 58 -0.61 -7.58 -5.67
CA ASP A 58 -0.02 -7.33 -6.99
C ASP A 58 -0.80 -6.32 -7.84
N GLN A 59 -2.12 -6.34 -7.73
CA GLN A 59 -2.98 -5.41 -8.45
C GLN A 59 -2.74 -3.97 -7.98
N LEU A 60 -2.60 -3.75 -6.67
CA LEU A 60 -2.28 -2.44 -6.11
C LEU A 60 -0.85 -2.03 -6.44
N VAL A 61 0.11 -2.96 -6.43
CA VAL A 61 1.49 -2.68 -6.90
C VAL A 61 1.48 -2.11 -8.31
N LYS A 62 0.77 -2.75 -9.24
CA LYS A 62 0.67 -2.29 -10.64
C LYS A 62 0.03 -0.90 -10.78
N ILE A 63 -0.91 -0.55 -9.89
CA ILE A 63 -1.52 0.79 -9.88
C ILE A 63 -0.51 1.81 -9.36
N ALA A 64 0.15 1.52 -8.24
CA ALA A 64 1.19 2.37 -7.65
C ALA A 64 2.34 2.62 -8.64
N GLU A 65 2.79 1.61 -9.38
CA GLU A 65 3.89 1.71 -10.35
C GLU A 65 3.63 2.74 -11.48
N LYS A 66 2.37 3.07 -11.77
CA LYS A 66 2.02 4.14 -12.72
C LYS A 66 2.52 5.50 -12.27
N ILE A 67 2.61 5.72 -10.96
CA ILE A 67 3.02 6.99 -10.34
C ILE A 67 4.42 6.86 -9.74
N ALA A 68 4.69 5.79 -9.00
CA ALA A 68 5.97 5.56 -8.33
C ALA A 68 7.12 5.25 -9.28
N GLY A 69 6.85 4.74 -10.48
CA GLY A 69 7.84 4.00 -11.29
C GLY A 69 7.96 2.54 -10.85
N PRO A 70 8.90 1.75 -11.42
CA PRO A 70 8.98 0.30 -11.17
C PRO A 70 9.30 -0.04 -9.71
N ILE A 71 8.54 -0.95 -9.10
CA ILE A 71 8.71 -1.34 -7.70
C ILE A 71 9.21 -2.78 -7.63
N LYS A 72 10.37 -2.96 -7.00
CA LYS A 72 10.94 -4.29 -6.75
C LYS A 72 10.45 -4.84 -5.41
N PRO A 73 10.24 -6.16 -5.29
CA PRO A 73 9.90 -6.79 -4.02
C PRO A 73 10.86 -6.37 -2.90
N GLY A 74 10.34 -6.23 -1.69
CA GLY A 74 11.07 -5.74 -0.53
C GLY A 74 10.13 -5.29 0.58
N ASP A 75 10.72 -5.02 1.74
CA ASP A 75 10.05 -4.45 2.90
C ASP A 75 10.48 -2.98 3.06
N TYR A 76 9.54 -2.08 2.79
CA TYR A 76 9.81 -0.65 2.71
C TYR A 76 8.96 0.14 3.70
N TRP A 77 9.46 1.31 4.07
CA TRP A 77 8.62 2.38 4.61
C TRP A 77 8.39 3.44 3.54
N TYR A 78 7.25 4.11 3.65
CA TYR A 78 6.83 5.18 2.77
C TYR A 78 6.16 6.29 3.57
N ASP A 79 6.68 7.50 3.42
CA ASP A 79 6.10 8.74 3.93
C ASP A 79 5.02 9.22 2.95
N PHE A 80 3.75 9.03 3.33
CA PHE A 80 2.62 9.39 2.48
C PHE A 80 2.57 10.89 2.12
N ARG A 81 3.08 11.76 2.99
CA ARG A 81 2.98 13.23 2.83
C ARG A 81 4.11 13.79 1.99
N ALA A 82 5.34 13.38 2.24
CA ALA A 82 6.50 13.91 1.55
C ALA A 82 6.95 13.04 0.37
N GLY A 83 6.60 11.75 0.37
CA GLY A 83 7.00 10.80 -0.65
C GLY A 83 8.38 10.17 -0.42
N PHE A 84 9.01 10.41 0.73
CA PHE A 84 10.23 9.68 1.11
C PHE A 84 9.96 8.19 1.21
N TRP A 85 10.94 7.38 0.82
CA TRP A 85 10.89 5.94 1.05
C TRP A 85 12.27 5.39 1.36
N GLY A 86 12.30 4.23 2.03
CA GLY A 86 13.50 3.48 2.35
C GLY A 86 13.16 2.03 2.65
N VAL A 87 14.18 1.21 2.89
CA VAL A 87 13.99 -0.16 3.42
C VAL A 87 13.65 -0.05 4.91
N MET A 88 12.78 -0.92 5.42
CA MET A 88 12.46 -0.97 6.84
C MET A 88 13.72 -1.06 7.72
N GLY A 89 13.78 -0.22 8.74
CA GLY A 89 14.91 -0.05 9.65
C GLY A 89 16.09 0.76 9.09
N GLY A 90 15.97 1.34 7.89
CA GLY A 90 17.04 2.08 7.23
C GLY A 90 16.69 3.52 6.84
N ARG A 91 17.73 4.32 6.59
CA ARG A 91 17.64 5.70 6.09
C ARG A 91 16.82 5.84 4.79
N ALA A 92 16.49 7.07 4.42
CA ALA A 92 15.85 7.34 3.13
C ALA A 92 16.74 6.91 1.95
N LEU A 93 16.12 6.26 0.96
CA LEU A 93 16.78 5.83 -0.28
C LEU A 93 16.37 6.67 -1.49
N GLY A 94 15.26 7.39 -1.38
CA GLY A 94 14.81 8.32 -2.41
C GLY A 94 13.45 8.91 -2.09
N MET A 95 12.90 9.58 -3.10
CA MET A 95 11.54 10.10 -3.07
C MET A 95 10.79 9.64 -4.31
N ILE A 96 9.52 9.31 -4.13
CA ILE A 96 8.52 9.12 -5.19
C ILE A 96 7.39 10.13 -4.95
N PRO A 97 6.44 10.33 -5.88
CA PRO A 97 5.38 11.31 -5.68
C PRO A 97 4.61 11.00 -4.38
N PRO A 98 4.26 12.03 -3.57
CA PRO A 98 3.45 11.85 -2.38
C PRO A 98 2.04 11.38 -2.73
N PHE A 99 1.28 10.95 -1.72
CA PHE A 99 -0.15 10.63 -1.83
C PHE A 99 -0.51 9.43 -2.73
N ILE A 100 0.41 8.47 -2.92
CA ILE A 100 0.11 7.18 -3.55
C ILE A 100 -0.87 6.40 -2.67
N GLN A 101 -2.12 6.29 -3.11
CA GLN A 101 -3.24 5.74 -2.31
C GLN A 101 -3.00 4.28 -1.92
N GLU A 102 -2.36 3.52 -2.79
CA GLU A 102 -2.03 2.10 -2.56
C GLU A 102 -1.05 1.91 -1.40
N PHE A 103 -0.37 2.96 -0.96
CA PHE A 103 0.58 2.96 0.16
C PHE A 103 0.10 3.81 1.35
N ASN A 104 -1.19 4.15 1.40
CA ASN A 104 -1.76 4.95 2.48
C ASN A 104 -1.98 4.12 3.76
N TYR A 105 -0.86 3.72 4.37
CA TYR A 105 -0.83 3.04 5.65
C TYR A 105 -0.05 3.89 6.67
N PRO A 106 -0.42 3.88 7.96
CA PRO A 106 0.30 4.62 8.99
C PRO A 106 1.79 4.29 8.98
N MET A 107 2.64 5.31 8.86
CA MET A 107 4.10 5.13 8.88
C MET A 107 4.57 4.91 10.32
N PRO A 108 5.24 3.77 10.65
CA PRO A 108 5.74 3.53 12.00
C PRO A 108 6.87 4.49 12.38
N ALA A 109 6.92 4.95 13.63
CA ALA A 109 7.91 5.94 14.06
C ALA A 109 9.37 5.46 13.94
N HIS A 110 9.61 4.18 14.19
CA HIS A 110 10.93 3.53 14.14
C HIS A 110 11.24 2.88 12.78
N CYS A 111 10.47 3.19 11.72
CA CYS A 111 10.64 2.55 10.42
C CYS A 111 11.95 2.92 9.70
N ALA A 112 12.56 4.06 10.04
CA ALA A 112 13.69 4.63 9.30
C ALA A 112 15.06 4.46 9.97
N GLY A 113 15.15 3.63 11.02
CA GLY A 113 16.41 3.44 11.77
C GLY A 113 16.91 4.71 12.45
N GLY A 114 15.97 5.60 12.84
CA GLY A 114 16.28 6.85 13.52
C GLY A 114 16.75 6.64 14.97
N ASN A 115 17.57 7.58 15.43
CA ASN A 115 18.14 7.63 16.79
C ASN A 115 18.56 9.06 17.17
N THR A 116 18.00 10.06 16.48
CA THR A 116 18.38 11.47 16.63
C THR A 116 17.55 12.19 17.68
N GLY A 117 16.39 11.66 18.05
CA GLY A 117 15.37 12.33 18.85
C GLY A 117 14.59 13.40 18.10
N ILE A 118 14.73 13.48 16.76
CA ILE A 118 14.07 14.48 15.91
C ILE A 118 13.13 13.76 14.95
N PHE A 119 11.89 14.22 14.86
CA PHE A 119 10.86 13.55 14.09
C PHE A 119 10.40 14.38 12.91
N VAL A 120 10.11 13.70 11.80
CA VAL A 120 9.53 14.28 10.59
C VAL A 120 8.38 13.41 10.14
N ASN A 121 7.19 13.99 9.97
CA ASN A 121 5.99 13.27 9.51
C ASN A 121 5.71 11.98 10.32
N GLY A 122 6.11 11.95 11.59
CA GLY A 122 5.92 10.81 12.50
C GLY A 122 7.07 9.80 12.55
N ARG A 123 8.08 9.86 11.65
CA ARG A 123 9.29 9.00 11.76
C ARG A 123 10.42 9.72 12.47
N GLU A 124 11.20 8.99 13.26
CA GLU A 124 12.47 9.49 13.77
C GLU A 124 13.51 9.54 12.64
N LEU A 125 14.23 10.67 12.52
CA LEU A 125 15.25 10.83 11.50
C LEU A 125 16.48 9.98 11.81
N HIS A 126 16.98 9.28 10.80
CA HIS A 126 18.34 8.73 10.78
C HIS A 126 19.35 9.88 10.64
N HIS A 127 20.54 9.78 11.25
CA HIS A 127 21.56 10.83 11.19
C HIS A 127 21.85 11.35 9.77
N ILE A 128 22.02 10.44 8.81
CA ILE A 128 22.25 10.82 7.41
C ILE A 128 21.09 11.61 6.80
N ASP A 129 19.84 11.28 7.14
CA ASP A 129 18.68 12.03 6.66
C ASP A 129 18.66 13.43 7.30
N LEU A 130 18.98 13.51 8.60
CA LEU A 130 19.11 14.78 9.33
C LEU A 130 20.19 15.66 8.70
N ASP A 131 21.38 15.13 8.42
CA ASP A 131 22.47 15.89 7.79
C ASP A 131 22.06 16.45 6.42
N MET A 132 21.35 15.65 5.61
CA MET A 132 20.87 16.07 4.29
C MET A 132 19.81 17.18 4.36
N LEU A 133 18.96 17.17 5.37
CA LEU A 133 17.96 18.22 5.61
C LEU A 133 18.60 19.44 6.25
N HIS A 134 19.49 19.26 7.23
CA HIS A 134 20.19 20.32 7.93
C HIS A 134 21.07 21.15 7.00
N GLY A 135 21.75 20.50 6.04
CA GLY A 135 22.48 21.18 4.97
C GLY A 135 21.61 22.10 4.09
N ARG A 136 20.27 22.02 4.19
CA ARG A 136 19.30 22.91 3.55
C ARG A 136 18.65 23.91 4.50
N GLY A 137 19.10 23.99 5.75
CA GLY A 137 18.57 24.89 6.78
C GLY A 137 17.53 24.26 7.71
N PHE A 138 17.40 22.93 7.74
CA PHE A 138 16.48 22.26 8.67
C PHE A 138 16.99 22.38 10.12
N PRO A 139 16.11 22.64 11.12
CA PRO A 139 16.46 22.70 12.54
C PRO A 139 16.95 21.35 13.07
N THR A 140 17.71 21.38 14.17
CA THR A 140 18.29 20.17 14.79
C THR A 140 17.90 20.02 16.26
N ASP A 141 16.81 20.68 16.68
CA ASP A 141 16.33 20.67 18.06
C ASP A 141 15.78 19.29 18.44
N ARG A 142 16.45 18.61 19.38
CA ARG A 142 16.00 17.30 19.88
C ARG A 142 14.66 17.40 20.61
N GLY A 143 13.85 16.35 20.49
CA GLY A 143 12.51 16.27 21.07
C GLY A 143 11.44 16.98 20.25
N LYS A 144 11.79 17.61 19.12
CA LYS A 144 10.84 18.27 18.22
C LYS A 144 10.35 17.36 17.11
N SER A 145 9.15 17.66 16.63
CA SER A 145 8.47 16.98 15.54
C SER A 145 8.04 17.99 14.50
N TYR A 146 8.38 17.76 13.24
CA TYR A 146 8.07 18.65 12.14
C TYR A 146 7.22 17.96 11.09
N THR A 147 6.41 18.74 10.37
CA THR A 147 5.79 18.29 9.14
C THR A 147 6.62 18.76 7.96
N ILE A 148 6.96 17.87 7.02
CA ILE A 148 7.65 18.24 5.77
C ILE A 148 6.84 17.80 4.56
N GLU A 149 6.90 18.59 3.50
CA GLU A 149 6.32 18.28 2.19
C GLU A 149 7.40 18.19 1.12
N MET A 150 7.10 17.50 0.01
CA MET A 150 8.03 17.36 -1.14
C MET A 150 8.48 18.73 -1.71
N SER A 151 7.62 19.75 -1.57
CA SER A 151 7.90 21.12 -1.98
C SER A 151 9.13 21.73 -1.29
N GLY A 152 9.51 21.20 -0.12
CA GLY A 152 10.51 21.79 0.77
C GLY A 152 9.91 22.60 1.92
N ARG A 153 8.58 22.74 1.96
CA ARG A 153 7.90 23.39 3.10
C ARG A 153 8.04 22.52 4.34
N VAL A 154 8.49 23.14 5.42
CA VAL A 154 8.58 22.54 6.76
C VAL A 154 7.72 23.37 7.69
N LEU A 155 6.88 22.70 8.46
CA LEU A 155 6.01 23.32 9.45
C LEU A 155 6.36 22.78 10.84
N ASP A 156 6.57 23.71 11.77
CA ASP A 156 6.48 23.50 13.21
C ASP A 156 5.14 24.08 13.70
N GLU A 157 4.79 23.88 14.96
CA GLU A 157 3.57 24.43 15.55
C GLU A 157 3.51 25.98 15.53
N GLN A 158 4.67 26.65 15.49
CA GLN A 158 4.76 28.11 15.62
C GLN A 158 5.23 28.83 14.35
N TRP A 159 5.88 28.14 13.41
CA TRP A 159 6.52 28.78 12.26
C TRP A 159 6.63 27.82 11.07
N GLU A 160 6.91 28.38 9.90
CA GLU A 160 7.24 27.63 8.69
C GLU A 160 8.58 28.07 8.11
N LEU A 161 9.28 27.13 7.47
CA LEU A 161 10.48 27.43 6.68
C LEU A 161 10.43 26.69 5.34
N TYR A 162 11.33 27.09 4.44
CA TYR A 162 11.43 26.51 3.10
C TYR A 162 12.85 26.03 2.81
N LEU A 163 13.02 24.71 2.63
CA LEU A 163 14.31 24.06 2.34
C LEU A 163 14.67 24.04 0.84
N GLY A 164 13.80 24.56 -0.02
CA GLY A 164 13.84 24.29 -1.45
C GLY A 164 13.28 22.92 -1.82
N LYS A 165 12.95 22.74 -3.10
CA LYS A 165 12.35 21.50 -3.62
C LYS A 165 13.22 20.29 -3.31
N LEU A 166 12.65 19.31 -2.61
CA LEU A 166 13.38 18.12 -2.14
C LEU A 166 13.60 17.10 -3.27
N ALA A 167 12.63 17.01 -4.19
CA ALA A 167 12.71 16.16 -5.38
C ALA A 167 12.21 16.91 -6.64
N PRO A 168 12.98 17.90 -7.15
CA PRO A 168 12.54 18.75 -8.26
C PRO A 168 12.12 17.96 -9.50
N THR A 169 12.84 16.88 -9.82
CA THR A 169 12.56 16.03 -10.98
C THR A 169 11.27 15.23 -10.82
N VAL A 170 11.02 14.67 -9.63
CA VAL A 170 9.79 13.94 -9.32
C VAL A 170 8.59 14.88 -9.37
N GLU A 171 8.73 16.08 -8.82
CA GLU A 171 7.69 17.10 -8.84
C GLU A 171 7.37 17.57 -10.27
N LYS A 172 8.39 17.74 -11.13
CA LYS A 172 8.24 18.12 -12.54
C LYS A 172 7.59 17.02 -13.37
N MET A 173 8.02 15.78 -13.20
CA MET A 173 7.55 14.65 -14.00
C MET A 173 6.22 14.06 -13.51
N LYS A 174 5.80 14.40 -12.27
CA LYS A 174 4.67 13.76 -11.57
C LYS A 174 4.80 12.23 -11.54
N ARG A 175 6.04 11.74 -11.57
CA ARG A 175 6.38 10.32 -11.61
C ARG A 175 7.71 10.07 -10.90
N GLY A 176 7.77 9.00 -10.12
CA GLY A 176 8.96 8.56 -9.41
C GLY A 176 9.86 7.65 -10.25
N PHE A 177 11.01 7.32 -9.67
CA PHE A 177 12.02 6.43 -10.28
C PHE A 177 11.97 4.99 -9.78
N GLY A 178 10.89 4.63 -9.09
CA GLY A 178 10.68 3.32 -8.53
C GLY A 178 11.28 3.13 -7.15
N MET A 179 11.05 1.95 -6.60
CA MET A 179 11.55 1.52 -5.29
C MET A 179 12.34 0.22 -5.47
N ARG A 180 13.57 0.20 -4.96
CA ARG A 180 14.43 -1.00 -5.01
C ARG A 180 15.43 -1.01 -3.86
N THR A 181 15.56 -2.15 -3.21
CA THR A 181 16.64 -2.39 -2.25
C THR A 181 17.99 -2.40 -2.98
N PRO A 182 18.96 -1.57 -2.57
CA PRO A 182 20.30 -1.58 -3.15
C PRO A 182 20.97 -2.95 -2.97
N PRO A 183 21.76 -3.44 -3.94
CA PRO A 183 22.36 -4.78 -3.86
C PRO A 183 23.14 -5.05 -2.57
N PHE A 184 23.89 -4.05 -2.08
CA PHE A 184 24.69 -4.16 -0.86
C PHE A 184 23.87 -4.34 0.43
N MET A 185 22.57 -4.01 0.42
CA MET A 185 21.68 -4.21 1.57
C MET A 185 21.03 -5.60 1.60
N ARG A 186 21.09 -6.36 0.51
CA ARG A 186 20.39 -7.66 0.39
C ARG A 186 21.05 -8.80 1.17
N PHE A 187 22.29 -8.61 1.65
CA PHE A 187 23.12 -9.66 2.24
C PHE A 187 23.32 -9.54 3.75
N LYS A 188 22.66 -8.60 4.44
CA LYS A 188 22.77 -8.46 5.91
C LYS A 188 21.85 -9.41 6.71
N GLY A 189 21.39 -10.49 6.10
CA GLY A 189 20.52 -11.47 6.73
C GLY A 189 21.00 -12.90 6.47
N SER A 190 21.95 -13.35 7.29
CA SER A 190 22.25 -14.75 7.57
C SER A 190 22.83 -14.85 8.98
#